data_AF-A0A2A4M2G8-F1
#
_entry.id   AF-A0A2A4M2G8-F1
#
_cell.length_a   1.000
_cell.length_b   1.000
_cell.length_c   1.000
_cell.angle_alpha   90.00
_cell.angle_beta   90.00
_cell.angle_gamma   90.00
#
_symmetry.space_group_name_H-M   'P 1'
#
loop_
_entity.id
_entity.type
_entity.pdbx_description
1 polymer ?
#
loop_
_entity_poly.entity_id
_entity_poly.type
_entity_poly.pdbx_seq_one_letter_code
_entity_poly.pdbx_strand_id
1 'polypeptide(L)'
;MIDDITKVLQNWDYRLGRVDARRVKGEDGADKLQLRIDLGLLQMNAQRRPDGKRPFGHPTLLDHFVNRLEEFRKKHGGEDDNFSINPDECAKLQQEAIQYHHRSICNFELEDFEAVERDTEHILELLDFVQDFAAQDDIGQSFQQFRPQTIMMQVRAVGTELLADGNYEAAIAEIIAAIEELNLFYTEMGREELVDSGMEVHSLGEWLKDVEKEAAEKKPMTKREKLEHKLGTAIDQEDYESAAKLRDQLKRISAKKKA
;
A
#
# COMPACT_ATOMS: atom_id res chain seq x y z
N MET A 1 -6.73 -39.14 -2.77
CA MET A 1 -6.36 -37.96 -1.98
C MET A 1 -7.52 -37.73 -1.00
N ILE A 2 -7.24 -37.35 0.24
CA ILE A 2 -8.32 -36.93 1.16
C ILE A 2 -8.40 -35.42 1.04
N ASP A 3 -9.54 -34.91 0.57
CA ASP A 3 -9.78 -33.47 0.37
C ASP A 3 -10.11 -32.74 1.69
N ASP A 4 -10.06 -33.45 2.81
CA ASP A 4 -10.32 -32.94 4.15
C ASP A 4 -9.12 -32.12 4.67
N ILE A 5 -9.34 -30.80 4.76
CA ILE A 5 -8.37 -29.83 5.25
C ILE A 5 -8.23 -29.79 6.78
N THR A 6 -9.01 -30.59 7.55
CA THR A 6 -9.03 -30.54 9.03
C THR A 6 -7.63 -30.63 9.64
N LYS A 7 -6.75 -31.48 9.09
CA LYS A 7 -5.37 -31.61 9.57
C LYS A 7 -4.54 -30.33 9.40
N VAL A 8 -4.79 -29.56 8.34
CA VAL A 8 -4.09 -28.29 8.12
C VAL A 8 -4.58 -27.26 9.11
N LEU A 9 -5.89 -27.19 9.33
CA LEU A 9 -6.52 -26.21 10.23
C LEU A 9 -6.20 -26.48 11.71
N GLN A 10 -6.14 -27.74 12.15
CA GLN A 10 -5.76 -28.10 13.52
C GLN A 10 -4.33 -27.69 13.89
N ASN A 11 -3.45 -27.55 12.90
CA ASN A 11 -2.07 -27.14 13.10
C ASN A 11 -1.87 -25.64 12.84
N TRP A 12 -2.94 -24.89 12.62
CA TRP A 12 -2.89 -23.47 12.29
C TRP A 12 -4.09 -22.72 12.85
N ASP A 13 -3.94 -22.25 14.09
CA ASP A 13 -5.01 -21.56 14.81
C ASP A 13 -5.35 -20.21 14.15
N TYR A 14 -6.64 -19.97 13.92
CA TYR A 14 -7.13 -18.67 13.47
C TYR A 14 -7.07 -17.65 14.62
N ARG A 15 -6.66 -16.42 14.30
CA ARG A 15 -6.58 -15.32 15.26
C ARG A 15 -7.38 -14.14 14.76
N LEU A 16 -8.44 -13.79 15.50
CA LEU A 16 -9.29 -12.66 15.14
C LEU A 16 -8.49 -11.35 15.14
N GLY A 17 -8.66 -10.55 14.09
CA GLY A 17 -8.03 -9.23 13.96
C GLY A 17 -6.55 -9.27 13.56
N ARG A 18 -6.00 -10.45 13.26
CA ARG A 18 -4.64 -10.58 12.74
C ARG A 18 -4.67 -11.34 11.42
N VAL A 19 -3.99 -10.81 10.42
CA VAL A 19 -3.71 -11.55 9.19
C VAL A 19 -2.64 -12.60 9.51
N ASP A 20 -2.90 -13.85 9.14
CA ASP A 20 -1.95 -14.95 9.33
C ASP A 20 -1.69 -15.61 7.99
N ALA A 21 -0.54 -15.29 7.41
CA ALA A 21 -0.09 -15.74 6.12
C ALA A 21 1.22 -16.52 6.22
N ARG A 22 1.43 -17.47 5.32
CA ARG A 22 2.69 -18.22 5.22
C ARG A 22 3.01 -18.64 3.79
N ARG A 23 4.30 -18.89 3.54
CA ARG A 23 4.78 -19.47 2.29
C ARG A 23 4.94 -20.98 2.42
N VAL A 24 4.48 -21.74 1.43
CA VAL A 24 4.63 -23.20 1.34
C VAL A 24 5.06 -23.61 -0.07
N LYS A 25 5.68 -24.79 -0.22
CA LYS A 25 5.95 -25.37 -1.53
C LYS A 25 4.76 -26.20 -2.00
N GLY A 26 4.28 -25.93 -3.21
CA GLY A 26 3.28 -26.76 -3.88
C GLY A 26 3.84 -28.10 -4.35
N GLU A 27 2.97 -29.00 -4.81
CA GLU A 27 3.37 -30.28 -5.42
C GLU A 27 4.23 -30.10 -6.68
N ASP A 28 4.05 -28.96 -7.36
CA ASP A 28 4.84 -28.51 -8.51
C ASP A 28 6.21 -27.90 -8.12
N GLY A 29 6.53 -27.84 -6.82
CA GLY A 29 7.73 -27.19 -6.29
C GLY A 29 7.70 -25.66 -6.32
N ALA A 30 6.62 -25.06 -6.83
CA ALA A 30 6.46 -23.61 -6.87
C ALA A 30 6.04 -23.06 -5.51
N ASP A 31 6.40 -21.81 -5.23
CA ASP A 31 5.95 -21.12 -4.03
C ASP A 31 4.46 -20.81 -4.09
N LYS A 32 3.76 -21.18 -3.02
CA LYS A 32 2.37 -20.85 -2.76
C LYS A 32 2.30 -20.00 -1.50
N LEU A 33 1.32 -19.12 -1.47
CA LEU A 33 0.94 -18.35 -0.31
C LEU A 33 -0.32 -18.99 0.26
N GLN A 34 -0.36 -19.13 1.58
CA GLN A 34 -1.57 -19.53 2.29
C GLN A 34 -1.97 -18.40 3.23
N LEU A 35 -3.27 -18.13 3.32
CA LEU A 35 -3.88 -17.17 4.24
C LEU A 35 -4.89 -17.91 5.12
N ARG A 36 -4.75 -17.79 6.44
CA ARG A 36 -5.74 -18.34 7.37
C ARG A 36 -6.94 -17.40 7.46
N ILE A 37 -8.13 -17.97 7.25
CA ILE A 37 -9.43 -17.33 7.48
C ILE A 37 -10.20 -18.12 8.54
N ASP A 38 -11.27 -17.61 9.13
CA ASP A 38 -11.95 -18.26 10.27
C ASP A 38 -12.17 -19.78 10.11
N LEU A 39 -12.98 -20.17 9.13
CA LEU A 39 -13.35 -21.57 8.89
C LEU A 39 -12.53 -22.27 7.80
N GLY A 40 -11.40 -21.70 7.38
CA GLY A 40 -10.60 -22.31 6.33
C GLY A 40 -9.28 -21.61 6.04
N LEU A 41 -8.78 -21.79 4.82
CA LEU A 41 -7.62 -21.10 4.31
C LEU A 41 -7.81 -20.77 2.83
N LEU A 42 -7.19 -19.69 2.37
CA LEU A 42 -6.95 -19.47 0.95
C LEU A 42 -5.55 -19.99 0.62
N GLN A 43 -5.39 -20.59 -0.55
CA GLN A 43 -4.09 -20.92 -1.12
C GLN A 43 -3.99 -20.32 -2.52
N MET A 44 -2.92 -19.58 -2.77
CA MET A 44 -2.69 -18.84 -3.99
C MET A 44 -1.26 -19.06 -4.49
N ASN A 45 -1.02 -18.89 -5.78
CA ASN A 45 0.34 -18.82 -6.29
C ASN A 45 1.01 -17.52 -5.85
N ALA A 46 2.26 -17.63 -5.41
CA ALA A 46 3.08 -16.45 -5.12
C ALA A 46 3.44 -15.66 -6.38
N GLN A 47 3.46 -16.33 -7.53
CA GLN A 47 3.85 -15.77 -8.82
C GLN A 47 2.74 -15.99 -9.86
N ARG A 48 2.67 -15.12 -10.87
CA ARG A 48 1.64 -15.13 -11.93
C ARG A 48 0.23 -14.96 -11.35
N ARG A 49 -0.82 -15.48 -11.99
CA ARG A 49 -2.20 -15.35 -11.49
C ARG A 49 -2.41 -16.12 -10.17
N PRO A 50 -3.05 -15.53 -9.14
CA PRO A 50 -3.24 -16.16 -7.83
C PRO A 50 -3.88 -17.56 -7.88
N ASP A 51 -4.89 -17.78 -8.74
CA ASP A 51 -5.56 -19.08 -8.89
C ASP A 51 -4.89 -20.03 -9.91
N GLY A 52 -3.80 -19.59 -10.54
CA GLY A 52 -3.02 -20.37 -11.51
C GLY A 52 -3.66 -20.55 -12.88
N LYS A 53 -4.82 -19.95 -13.13
CA LYS A 53 -5.49 -20.03 -14.42
C LYS A 53 -4.84 -19.10 -15.45
N ARG A 54 -5.16 -19.34 -16.72
CA ARG A 54 -4.81 -18.47 -17.85
C ARG A 54 -6.08 -18.17 -18.65
N PRO A 55 -6.90 -17.18 -18.27
CA PRO A 55 -8.18 -16.91 -18.94
C PRO A 55 -7.93 -16.58 -20.41
N PHE A 56 -8.62 -17.29 -21.31
CA PHE A 56 -8.45 -17.15 -22.76
C PHE A 56 -6.97 -17.27 -23.24
N GLY A 57 -6.12 -17.96 -22.48
CA GLY A 57 -4.68 -18.10 -22.78
C GLY A 57 -3.78 -16.97 -22.28
N HIS A 58 -4.36 -15.88 -21.76
CA HIS A 58 -3.62 -14.73 -21.24
C HIS A 58 -3.16 -14.93 -19.78
N PRO A 59 -2.14 -14.19 -19.30
CA PRO A 59 -1.72 -14.25 -17.89
C PRO A 59 -2.83 -13.81 -16.94
N THR A 60 -3.53 -12.73 -17.25
CA THR A 60 -4.65 -12.17 -16.47
C THR A 60 -5.89 -11.98 -17.33
N LEU A 61 -7.03 -11.72 -16.70
CA LEU A 61 -8.26 -11.40 -17.44
C LEU A 61 -8.21 -9.97 -17.96
N LEU A 62 -7.59 -9.06 -17.20
CA LEU A 62 -7.29 -7.71 -17.68
C LEU A 62 -6.50 -7.76 -18.99
N ASP A 63 -5.43 -8.55 -19.06
CA ASP A 63 -4.64 -8.74 -20.29
C ASP A 63 -5.52 -9.15 -21.48
N HIS A 64 -6.47 -10.05 -21.27
CA HIS A 64 -7.39 -10.47 -22.33
C HIS A 64 -8.24 -9.29 -22.84
N PHE A 65 -8.78 -8.47 -21.93
CA PHE A 65 -9.61 -7.33 -22.31
C PHE A 65 -8.82 -6.18 -22.92
N VAL A 66 -7.60 -5.92 -22.46
CA VAL A 66 -6.68 -4.96 -23.07
C VAL A 66 -6.37 -5.38 -24.51
N ASN A 67 -6.06 -6.66 -24.74
CA ASN A 67 -5.85 -7.18 -26.10
C ASN A 67 -7.12 -7.06 -26.97
N ARG A 68 -8.30 -7.35 -26.40
CA ARG A 68 -9.58 -7.20 -27.10
C ARG A 68 -9.86 -5.73 -27.47
N LEU A 69 -9.53 -4.78 -26.61
CA LEU A 69 -9.61 -3.34 -26.87
C LEU A 69 -8.66 -2.92 -27.99
N GLU A 70 -7.41 -3.38 -27.97
CA GLU A 70 -6.46 -3.09 -29.06
C GLU A 70 -6.93 -3.64 -30.41
N GLU A 71 -7.46 -4.86 -30.44
CA GLU A 71 -8.05 -5.44 -31.66
C GLU A 71 -9.25 -4.64 -32.15
N PHE A 72 -10.07 -4.12 -31.22
CA PHE A 72 -11.18 -3.24 -31.54
C PHE A 72 -10.70 -1.94 -32.18
N ARG A 73 -9.75 -1.24 -31.54
CA ARG A 73 -9.16 0.00 -32.06
C ARG A 73 -8.54 -0.20 -33.45
N LYS A 74 -7.82 -1.31 -33.67
CA LYS A 74 -7.25 -1.66 -35.00
C LYS A 74 -8.32 -1.77 -36.10
N LYS A 75 -9.52 -2.26 -35.77
CA LYS A 75 -10.64 -2.39 -36.72
C LYS A 75 -11.42 -1.09 -36.93
N HIS A 76 -11.35 -0.16 -35.97
CA HIS A 76 -12.12 1.09 -35.95
C HIS A 76 -11.23 2.34 -36.09
N GLY A 77 -10.08 2.22 -36.76
CA GLY A 77 -9.24 3.38 -37.07
C GLY A 77 -8.59 4.06 -35.86
N GLY A 78 -8.51 3.38 -34.72
CA GLY A 78 -7.96 3.90 -33.46
C GLY A 78 -9.02 4.33 -32.44
N GLU A 79 -10.29 4.42 -32.83
CA GLU A 79 -11.40 4.81 -31.96
C GLU A 79 -11.86 3.65 -31.07
N ASP A 80 -12.32 3.98 -29.86
CA ASP A 80 -12.84 3.05 -28.86
C ASP A 80 -14.20 3.43 -28.26
N ASP A 81 -14.85 4.50 -28.76
CA ASP A 81 -16.17 4.98 -28.30
C ASP A 81 -17.28 3.92 -28.25
N ASN A 82 -17.14 2.82 -29.00
CA ASN A 82 -18.11 1.73 -29.07
C ASN A 82 -17.60 0.43 -28.44
N PHE A 83 -16.45 0.45 -27.77
CA PHE A 83 -15.97 -0.67 -26.99
C PHE A 83 -16.57 -0.62 -25.58
N SER A 84 -17.12 -1.74 -25.14
CA SER A 84 -17.55 -1.90 -23.75
C SER A 84 -17.45 -3.34 -23.31
N ILE A 85 -17.35 -3.51 -21.99
CA ILE A 85 -17.47 -4.78 -21.29
C ILE A 85 -18.80 -4.85 -20.55
N ASN A 86 -19.43 -6.02 -20.62
CA ASN A 86 -20.76 -6.23 -20.04
C ASN A 86 -20.67 -6.52 -18.52
N PRO A 87 -21.80 -6.50 -17.80
CA PRO A 87 -21.81 -6.72 -16.34
C PRO A 87 -21.17 -8.05 -15.88
N ASP A 88 -21.34 -9.14 -16.63
CA ASP A 88 -20.74 -10.45 -16.30
C ASP A 88 -19.21 -10.44 -16.49
N GLU A 89 -18.72 -9.65 -17.44
CA GLU A 89 -17.29 -9.43 -17.67
C GLU A 89 -16.67 -8.59 -16.56
N CYS A 90 -17.36 -7.51 -16.15
CA CYS A 90 -16.98 -6.71 -14.99
C CYS A 90 -16.89 -7.59 -13.74
N ALA A 91 -17.91 -8.41 -13.44
CA ALA A 91 -17.93 -9.28 -12.27
C ALA A 91 -16.72 -10.25 -12.21
N LYS A 92 -16.27 -10.74 -13.37
CA LYS A 92 -15.06 -11.59 -13.45
C LYS A 92 -13.78 -10.80 -13.19
N LEU A 93 -13.70 -9.55 -13.67
CA LEU A 93 -12.59 -8.65 -13.33
C LEU A 93 -12.60 -8.30 -11.84
N GLN A 94 -13.76 -8.14 -11.22
CA GLN A 94 -13.86 -7.95 -9.77
C GLN A 94 -13.29 -9.14 -9.01
N GLN A 95 -13.63 -10.36 -9.45
CA GLN A 95 -13.10 -11.57 -8.84
C GLN A 95 -11.56 -11.62 -8.96
N GLU A 96 -11.01 -11.17 -10.08
CA GLU A 96 -9.57 -11.03 -10.23
C GLU A 96 -8.98 -10.01 -9.27
N ALA A 97 -9.53 -8.80 -9.18
CA ALA A 97 -9.08 -7.80 -8.22
C ALA A 97 -9.07 -8.33 -6.77
N ILE A 98 -10.11 -9.07 -6.37
CA ILE A 98 -10.20 -9.71 -5.05
C ILE A 98 -9.10 -10.76 -4.85
N GLN A 99 -8.76 -11.54 -5.88
CA GLN A 99 -7.68 -12.52 -5.81
C GLN A 99 -6.32 -11.84 -5.58
N TYR A 100 -6.04 -10.76 -6.32
CA TYR A 100 -4.81 -9.99 -6.14
C TYR A 100 -4.79 -9.25 -4.80
N HIS A 101 -5.93 -8.76 -4.33
CA HIS A 101 -6.04 -8.09 -3.03
C HIS A 101 -5.72 -9.03 -1.86
N HIS A 102 -6.27 -10.25 -1.85
CA HIS A 102 -5.90 -11.23 -0.82
C HIS A 102 -4.40 -11.57 -0.87
N ARG A 103 -3.82 -11.59 -2.07
CA ARG A 103 -2.40 -11.87 -2.22
C ARG A 103 -1.51 -10.71 -1.76
N SER A 104 -1.88 -9.47 -2.06
CA SER A 104 -1.15 -8.29 -1.58
C SER A 104 -1.14 -8.22 -0.06
N ILE A 105 -2.26 -8.53 0.61
CA ILE A 105 -2.31 -8.68 2.07
C ILE A 105 -1.32 -9.76 2.56
N CYS A 106 -1.27 -10.92 1.91
CA CYS A 106 -0.33 -11.98 2.29
C CYS A 106 1.13 -11.56 2.11
N ASN A 107 1.43 -10.88 1.00
CA ASN A 107 2.77 -10.41 0.69
C ASN A 107 3.21 -9.33 1.70
N PHE A 108 2.30 -8.44 2.10
CA PHE A 108 2.56 -7.43 3.11
C PHE A 108 2.92 -8.05 4.47
N GLU A 109 2.15 -9.02 4.95
CA GLU A 109 2.46 -9.74 6.19
C GLU A 109 3.76 -10.56 6.13
N LEU A 110 4.19 -10.94 4.93
CA LEU A 110 5.42 -11.67 4.70
C LEU A 110 6.60 -10.77 4.32
N GLU A 111 6.42 -9.45 4.41
CA GLU A 111 7.41 -8.42 4.10
C GLU A 111 7.97 -8.51 2.66
N ASP A 112 7.17 -9.04 1.71
CA ASP A 112 7.47 -9.12 0.29
C ASP A 112 6.85 -7.89 -0.42
N PHE A 113 7.38 -6.71 -0.10
CA PHE A 113 6.79 -5.41 -0.47
C PHE A 113 6.78 -5.17 -1.99
N GLU A 114 7.82 -5.57 -2.72
CA GLU A 114 7.82 -5.55 -4.19
C GLU A 114 6.63 -6.35 -4.79
N ALA A 115 6.26 -7.46 -4.16
CA ALA A 115 5.11 -8.24 -4.59
C ALA A 115 3.77 -7.60 -4.17
N VAL A 116 3.73 -6.80 -3.10
CA VAL A 116 2.58 -5.96 -2.75
C VAL A 116 2.36 -4.93 -3.83
N GLU A 117 3.41 -4.17 -4.18
CA GLU A 117 3.35 -3.11 -5.21
C GLU A 117 2.81 -3.66 -6.53
N ARG A 118 3.41 -4.76 -7.02
CA ARG A 118 2.99 -5.42 -8.27
C ARG A 118 1.52 -5.83 -8.26
N ASP A 119 1.03 -6.34 -7.13
CA ASP A 119 -0.36 -6.77 -7.00
C ASP A 119 -1.31 -5.56 -6.89
N THR A 120 -0.93 -4.51 -6.18
CA THR A 120 -1.73 -3.29 -6.05
C THR A 120 -1.79 -2.49 -7.35
N GLU A 121 -0.68 -2.41 -8.10
CA GLU A 121 -0.64 -1.77 -9.42
C GLU A 121 -1.59 -2.47 -10.39
N HIS A 122 -1.54 -3.81 -10.46
CA HIS A 122 -2.48 -4.60 -11.28
C HIS A 122 -3.94 -4.34 -10.90
N ILE A 123 -4.26 -4.21 -9.61
CA ILE A 123 -5.61 -3.89 -9.15
C ILE A 123 -6.00 -2.48 -9.63
N LEU A 124 -5.14 -1.47 -9.45
CA LEU A 124 -5.45 -0.09 -9.84
C LEU A 124 -5.67 0.02 -11.36
N GLU A 125 -4.81 -0.59 -12.17
CA GLU A 125 -4.97 -0.66 -13.63
C GLU A 125 -6.30 -1.33 -14.02
N LEU A 126 -6.69 -2.39 -13.31
CA LEU A 126 -7.98 -3.05 -13.52
C LEU A 126 -9.16 -2.13 -13.17
N LEU A 127 -9.06 -1.40 -12.06
CA LEU A 127 -10.09 -0.45 -11.65
C LEU A 127 -10.24 0.69 -12.67
N ASP A 128 -9.14 1.21 -13.22
CA ASP A 128 -9.14 2.20 -14.31
C ASP A 128 -9.82 1.63 -15.56
N PHE A 129 -9.43 0.42 -15.97
CA PHE A 129 -10.02 -0.23 -17.16
C PHE A 129 -11.54 -0.42 -17.04
N VAL A 130 -12.03 -0.84 -15.86
CA VAL A 130 -13.47 -1.01 -15.65
C VAL A 130 -14.19 0.35 -15.60
N GLN A 131 -13.56 1.39 -15.04
CA GLN A 131 -14.11 2.74 -15.03
C GLN A 131 -14.34 3.28 -16.44
N ASP A 132 -13.40 3.02 -17.36
CA ASP A 132 -13.43 3.56 -18.71
C ASP A 132 -14.35 2.78 -19.66
N PHE A 133 -14.47 1.45 -19.48
CA PHE A 133 -15.10 0.58 -20.48
C PHE A 133 -16.31 -0.22 -19.99
N ALA A 134 -16.74 -0.08 -18.73
CA ALA A 134 -17.99 -0.70 -18.29
C ALA A 134 -19.18 -0.15 -19.11
N ALA A 135 -20.04 -1.06 -19.60
CA ALA A 135 -21.23 -0.66 -20.35
C ALA A 135 -22.27 0.12 -19.51
N GLN A 136 -22.12 0.12 -18.17
CA GLN A 136 -22.99 0.80 -17.23
C GLN A 136 -22.14 1.56 -16.22
N ASP A 137 -22.35 2.88 -16.12
CA ASP A 137 -21.55 3.78 -15.28
C ASP A 137 -21.62 3.42 -13.79
N ASP A 138 -22.76 2.90 -13.32
CA ASP A 138 -22.98 2.48 -11.93
C ASP A 138 -22.09 1.29 -11.53
N ILE A 139 -21.86 0.34 -12.46
CA ILE A 139 -20.91 -0.75 -12.26
C ILE A 139 -19.50 -0.18 -12.11
N GLY A 140 -19.08 0.71 -13.01
CA GLY A 140 -17.77 1.37 -12.94
C GLY A 140 -17.54 2.03 -11.57
N GLN A 141 -18.51 2.84 -11.13
CA GLN A 141 -18.47 3.52 -9.83
C GLN A 141 -18.41 2.54 -8.64
N SER A 142 -19.20 1.46 -8.68
CA SER A 142 -19.20 0.48 -7.59
C SER A 142 -17.86 -0.24 -7.43
N PHE A 143 -17.08 -0.37 -8.51
CA PHE A 143 -15.75 -0.98 -8.47
C PHE A 143 -14.72 -0.06 -7.83
N GLN A 144 -14.89 1.26 -7.97
CA GLN A 144 -13.96 2.22 -7.39
C GLN A 144 -13.93 2.19 -5.85
N GLN A 145 -14.91 1.54 -5.19
CA GLN A 145 -14.91 1.40 -3.73
C GLN A 145 -13.66 0.68 -3.18
N PHE A 146 -12.97 -0.13 -3.98
CA PHE A 146 -11.75 -0.83 -3.56
C PHE A 146 -10.48 0.02 -3.71
N ARG A 147 -10.55 1.14 -4.45
CA ARG A 147 -9.38 1.99 -4.74
C ARG A 147 -8.71 2.52 -3.46
N PRO A 148 -9.45 3.08 -2.48
CA PRO A 148 -8.81 3.64 -1.29
C PRO A 148 -7.95 2.64 -0.53
N GLN A 149 -8.49 1.46 -0.27
CA GLN A 149 -7.79 0.40 0.45
C GLN A 149 -6.56 -0.10 -0.33
N THR A 150 -6.65 -0.11 -1.67
CA THR A 150 -5.55 -0.53 -2.56
C THR A 150 -4.40 0.49 -2.52
N ILE A 151 -4.71 1.79 -2.65
CA ILE A 151 -3.72 2.88 -2.52
C ILE A 151 -3.04 2.83 -1.14
N MET A 152 -3.83 2.72 -0.07
CA MET A 152 -3.29 2.63 1.29
C MET A 152 -2.32 1.45 1.43
N MET A 153 -2.67 0.27 0.90
CA MET A 153 -1.81 -0.91 0.94
C MET A 153 -0.50 -0.70 0.17
N GLN A 154 -0.58 -0.13 -1.04
CA GLN A 154 0.60 0.15 -1.86
C GLN A 154 1.56 1.11 -1.13
N VAL A 155 1.02 2.21 -0.59
CA VAL A 155 1.81 3.25 0.09
C VAL A 155 2.40 2.73 1.39
N ARG A 156 1.69 1.84 2.10
CA ARG A 156 2.24 1.14 3.27
C ARG A 156 3.45 0.29 2.89
N ALA A 157 3.41 -0.42 1.76
CA ALA A 157 4.54 -1.22 1.29
C ALA A 157 5.73 -0.33 0.92
N VAL A 158 5.53 0.61 -0.01
CA VAL A 158 6.58 1.55 -0.49
C VAL A 158 7.19 2.34 0.66
N GLY A 159 6.36 2.91 1.53
CA GLY A 159 6.85 3.68 2.67
C GLY A 159 7.62 2.81 3.66
N THR A 160 7.24 1.56 3.87
CA THR A 160 7.99 0.64 4.74
C THR A 160 9.38 0.32 4.18
N GLU A 161 9.50 0.11 2.86
CA GLU A 161 10.80 -0.09 2.20
C GLU A 161 11.69 1.16 2.30
N LEU A 162 11.12 2.34 2.02
CA LEU A 162 11.84 3.60 2.17
C LEU A 162 12.35 3.82 3.60
N LEU A 163 11.56 3.45 4.61
CA LEU A 163 11.96 3.54 6.02
C LEU A 163 13.07 2.54 6.36
N ALA A 164 13.01 1.32 5.82
CA ALA A 164 14.07 0.33 6.00
C ALA A 164 15.42 0.81 5.42
N ASP A 165 15.37 1.56 4.31
CA ASP A 165 16.54 2.20 3.69
C ASP A 165 16.97 3.51 4.38
N GLY A 166 16.21 3.98 5.38
CA GLY A 166 16.46 5.24 6.10
C GLY A 166 16.07 6.49 5.32
N ASN A 167 15.31 6.36 4.23
CA ASN A 167 14.82 7.44 3.38
C ASN A 167 13.52 8.06 3.93
N TYR A 168 13.58 8.59 5.15
CA TYR A 168 12.41 9.18 5.84
C TYR A 168 11.72 10.29 5.07
N GLU A 169 12.49 11.19 4.43
CA GLU A 169 11.92 12.31 3.67
C GLU A 169 11.08 11.81 2.48
N ALA A 170 11.55 10.76 1.81
CA ALA A 170 10.80 10.14 0.72
C ALA A 170 9.54 9.43 1.25
N ALA A 171 9.66 8.65 2.33
CA ALA A 171 8.52 7.96 2.93
C ALA A 171 7.40 8.94 3.36
N ILE A 172 7.79 10.07 3.99
CA ILE A 172 6.86 11.14 4.36
C ILE A 172 6.16 11.74 3.13
N ALA A 173 6.92 12.01 2.07
CA ALA A 173 6.36 12.56 0.83
C ALA A 173 5.35 11.61 0.18
N GLU A 174 5.66 10.31 0.10
CA GLU A 174 4.75 9.28 -0.43
C GLU A 174 3.45 9.20 0.37
N ILE A 175 3.53 9.21 1.70
CA ILE A 175 2.35 9.15 2.57
C ILE A 175 1.46 10.39 2.39
N ILE A 176 2.06 11.59 2.30
CA ILE A 176 1.32 12.84 2.09
C ILE A 176 0.62 12.82 0.73
N ALA A 177 1.35 12.44 -0.33
CA ALA A 177 0.80 12.37 -1.69
C ALA A 177 -0.40 11.41 -1.76
N ALA A 178 -0.30 10.25 -1.09
CA ALA A 178 -1.39 9.29 -1.01
C ALA A 178 -2.62 9.84 -0.27
N ILE A 179 -2.43 10.57 0.83
CA ILE A 179 -3.54 11.21 1.56
C ILE A 179 -4.23 12.24 0.66
N GLU A 180 -3.46 13.04 -0.08
CA GLU A 180 -4.00 14.02 -1.03
C GLU A 180 -4.77 13.33 -2.17
N GLU A 181 -4.23 12.25 -2.73
CA GLU A 181 -4.89 11.44 -3.76
C GLU A 181 -6.22 10.83 -3.26
N LEU A 182 -6.23 10.26 -2.06
CA LEU A 182 -7.43 9.70 -1.45
C LEU A 182 -8.51 10.76 -1.22
N ASN A 183 -8.13 11.93 -0.70
CA ASN A 183 -9.05 13.05 -0.50
C ASN A 183 -9.63 13.57 -1.83
N LEU A 184 -8.80 13.66 -2.87
CA LEU A 184 -9.25 14.01 -4.22
C LEU A 184 -10.25 12.97 -4.74
N PHE A 185 -9.91 11.69 -4.63
CA PHE A 185 -10.79 10.59 -5.04
C PHE A 185 -12.16 10.63 -4.33
N TYR A 186 -12.19 10.84 -3.01
CA TYR A 186 -13.47 10.97 -2.29
C TYR A 186 -14.29 12.17 -2.75
N THR A 187 -13.63 13.29 -3.05
CA THR A 187 -14.30 14.48 -3.60
C THR A 187 -14.91 14.18 -4.98
N GLU A 188 -14.16 13.55 -5.87
CA GLU A 188 -14.62 13.17 -7.22
C GLU A 188 -15.77 12.16 -7.18
N MET A 189 -15.79 11.28 -6.18
CA MET A 189 -16.89 10.33 -5.94
C MET A 189 -18.10 10.95 -5.24
N GLY A 190 -18.07 12.26 -4.94
CA GLY A 190 -19.16 12.95 -4.22
C GLY A 190 -19.33 12.50 -2.77
N ARG A 191 -18.26 11.95 -2.16
CA ARG A 191 -18.22 11.49 -0.76
C ARG A 191 -17.39 12.45 0.10
N GLU A 192 -17.77 13.72 0.08
CA GLU A 192 -17.08 14.78 0.83
C GLU A 192 -17.01 14.48 2.34
N GLU A 193 -17.96 13.72 2.88
CA GLU A 193 -17.96 13.30 4.28
C GLU A 193 -16.75 12.45 4.66
N LEU A 194 -16.11 11.76 3.70
CA LEU A 194 -14.92 10.93 3.89
C LEU A 194 -13.61 11.69 3.70
N VAL A 195 -13.65 12.93 3.21
CA VAL A 195 -12.46 13.78 3.13
C VAL A 195 -11.95 14.05 4.54
N ASP A 196 -10.65 13.83 4.76
CA ASP A 196 -9.95 13.90 6.06
C ASP A 196 -10.44 12.92 7.15
N SER A 197 -11.52 12.17 6.90
CA SER A 197 -12.17 11.30 7.89
C SER A 197 -12.26 9.83 7.46
N GLY A 198 -11.98 9.54 6.20
CA GLY A 198 -11.95 8.19 5.63
C GLY A 198 -10.99 7.29 6.40
N MET A 199 -11.32 6.00 6.49
CA MET A 199 -10.53 5.04 7.27
C MET A 199 -9.08 4.98 6.80
N GLU A 200 -8.87 4.97 5.48
CA GLU A 200 -7.55 4.92 4.85
C GLU A 200 -6.77 6.23 5.08
N VAL A 201 -7.42 7.38 4.91
CA VAL A 201 -6.83 8.70 5.18
C VAL A 201 -6.40 8.82 6.64
N HIS A 202 -7.26 8.40 7.57
CA HIS A 202 -6.94 8.41 9.00
C HIS A 202 -5.79 7.46 9.33
N SER A 203 -5.81 6.23 8.79
CA SER A 203 -4.74 5.24 8.98
C SER A 203 -3.38 5.74 8.50
N LEU A 204 -3.33 6.35 7.30
CA LEU A 204 -2.11 6.95 6.77
C LEU A 204 -1.69 8.19 7.56
N GLY A 205 -2.64 9.02 8.00
CA GLY A 205 -2.36 10.21 8.81
C GLY A 205 -1.76 9.88 10.18
N GLU A 206 -2.24 8.83 10.86
CA GLU A 206 -1.62 8.36 12.10
C GLU A 206 -0.21 7.80 11.84
N TRP A 207 -0.04 7.04 10.76
CA TRP A 207 1.28 6.52 10.39
C TRP A 207 2.27 7.62 10.03
N LEU A 208 1.83 8.66 9.31
CA LEU A 208 2.63 9.83 8.98
C LEU A 208 3.21 10.46 10.25
N LYS A 209 2.38 10.68 11.28
CA LYS A 209 2.82 11.23 12.57
C LYS A 209 3.90 10.37 13.24
N ASP A 210 3.73 9.05 13.21
CA ASP A 210 4.71 8.12 13.76
C ASP A 210 6.05 8.18 13.00
N VAL A 211 5.99 8.22 11.66
CA VAL A 211 7.17 8.33 10.80
C VAL A 211 7.89 9.67 11.00
N GLU A 212 7.16 10.78 11.07
CA GLU A 212 7.73 12.11 11.32
C GLU A 212 8.45 12.16 12.68
N LYS A 213 7.86 11.54 13.70
CA LYS A 213 8.47 11.43 15.02
C LYS A 213 9.75 10.62 14.98
N GLU A 214 9.73 9.44 14.34
CA GLU A 214 10.93 8.61 14.18
C GLU A 214 12.03 9.34 13.40
N ALA A 215 11.67 10.03 12.32
CA ALA A 215 12.58 10.85 11.52
C ALA A 215 13.25 11.95 12.36
N ALA A 216 12.48 12.62 13.23
CA ALA A 216 12.99 13.65 14.12
C ALA A 216 13.98 13.09 15.17
N GLU A 217 13.72 11.89 15.69
CA GLU A 217 14.62 11.20 16.64
C GLU A 217 15.93 10.75 15.99
N LYS A 218 15.87 10.29 14.73
CA LYS A 218 17.07 9.85 13.98
C LYS A 218 17.84 11.01 13.34
N LYS A 219 17.24 12.19 13.20
CA LYS A 219 17.92 13.37 12.65
C LYS A 219 19.11 13.73 13.55
N PRO A 220 20.35 13.73 13.03
CA PRO A 220 21.50 14.07 13.84
C PRO A 220 21.35 15.51 14.33
N MET A 221 21.21 15.67 15.65
CA MET A 221 21.13 17.00 16.27
C MET A 221 22.26 17.87 15.73
N THR A 222 21.88 19.04 15.21
CA THR A 222 22.85 20.03 14.74
C THR A 222 23.79 20.39 15.89
N LYS A 223 24.99 20.91 15.58
CA LYS A 223 25.92 21.39 16.62
C LYS A 223 25.25 22.36 17.59
N ARG A 224 24.28 23.14 17.11
CA ARG A 224 23.50 24.06 17.93
C ARG A 224 22.56 23.32 18.87
N GLU A 225 21.73 22.42 18.36
CA GLU A 225 20.79 21.63 19.17
C GLU A 225 21.52 20.78 20.22
N LYS A 226 22.67 20.18 19.86
CA LYS A 226 23.53 19.47 20.82
C LYS A 226 24.01 20.37 21.95
N LEU A 227 24.30 21.64 21.68
CA LEU A 227 24.71 22.62 22.68
C LEU A 227 23.54 23.13 23.52
N GLU A 228 22.36 23.31 22.92
CA GLU A 228 21.12 23.67 23.62
C GLU A 228 20.68 22.56 24.58
N HIS A 229 20.73 21.29 24.14
CA HIS A 229 20.46 20.14 24.99
C HIS A 229 21.46 20.02 26.15
N LYS A 230 22.77 20.13 25.87
CA LYS A 230 23.80 20.13 26.93
C LYS A 230 23.60 21.29 27.91
N LEU A 231 23.16 22.45 27.42
CA LEU A 231 22.89 23.60 28.26
C LEU A 231 21.70 23.34 29.19
N GLY A 232 20.62 22.73 28.68
CA GLY A 232 19.48 22.29 29.50
C GLY A 232 19.93 21.35 30.62
N THR A 233 20.67 20.29 30.27
CA THR A 233 21.20 19.33 31.25
C THR A 233 22.11 19.99 32.30
N ALA A 234 22.96 20.94 31.91
CA ALA A 234 23.83 21.66 32.84
C ALA A 234 23.05 22.58 33.79
N ILE A 235 21.94 23.17 33.34
CA ILE A 235 21.06 23.98 34.19
C ILE A 235 20.31 23.10 35.20
N ASP A 236 19.79 21.96 34.75
CA ASP A 236 19.07 21.00 35.61
C ASP A 236 19.97 20.37 36.67
N GLN A 237 21.28 20.26 36.38
CA GLN A 237 22.31 19.77 37.31
C GLN A 237 22.95 20.89 38.15
N GLU A 238 22.48 22.13 38.03
CA GLU A 238 23.05 23.31 38.68
C GLU A 238 24.56 23.55 38.39
N ASP A 239 25.07 23.00 37.29
CA ASP A 239 26.42 23.26 36.79
C ASP A 239 26.46 24.58 36.02
N TYR A 240 26.43 25.67 36.79
CA TYR A 240 26.39 27.03 36.25
C TYR A 240 27.65 27.41 35.46
N GLU A 241 28.81 26.79 35.75
CA GLU A 241 30.06 27.05 35.03
C GLU A 241 30.00 26.45 33.61
N SER A 242 29.55 25.20 33.49
CA SER A 242 29.34 24.56 32.19
C SER A 242 28.21 25.25 31.41
N ALA A 243 27.12 25.64 32.07
CA ALA A 243 26.03 26.39 31.45
C ALA A 243 26.50 27.73 30.86
N ALA A 244 27.37 28.47 31.55
CA ALA A 244 27.94 29.72 31.02
C ALA A 244 28.78 29.48 29.76
N LYS A 245 29.67 28.47 29.76
CA LYS A 245 30.50 28.11 28.60
C LYS A 245 29.65 27.70 27.39
N LEU A 246 28.58 26.93 27.61
CA LEU A 246 27.66 26.48 26.57
C LEU A 246 26.85 27.63 25.97
N ARG A 247 26.40 28.60 26.77
CA ARG A 247 25.74 29.84 26.30
C ARG A 247 26.66 30.67 25.39
N ASP A 248 27.94 30.79 25.72
CA ASP A 248 28.91 31.52 24.90
C ASP A 248 29.21 30.80 23.57
N GLN A 249 29.28 29.46 23.59
CA GLN A 249 29.41 28.66 22.36
C GLN A 249 28.19 28.82 21.44
N LEU A 250 26.98 28.86 22.02
CA LEU A 250 25.74 29.12 21.27
C LEU A 250 25.70 30.51 20.65
N LYS A 251 26.15 31.55 21.38
CA LYS A 251 26.29 32.91 20.83
C LYS A 251 27.28 32.99 19.67
N ARG A 252 28.40 32.26 19.73
CA ARG A 252 29.38 32.24 18.63
C ARG A 252 28.83 31.57 17.38
N ILE A 253 28.01 30.53 17.52
CA ILE A 253 27.38 29.84 16.38
C ILE A 253 26.28 30.70 15.75
N SER A 254 25.50 31.46 16.55
CA SER A 254 24.48 32.36 16.00
C SER A 254 25.07 33.59 15.29
N ALA A 255 26.20 34.11 15.76
CA ALA A 255 26.91 35.21 15.11
C ALA A 255 27.48 34.82 13.73
N LYS A 256 27.92 33.57 13.56
CA LYS A 256 28.55 33.08 12.32
C LYS A 256 27.56 32.80 11.18
N LYS A 257 26.26 32.76 11.45
CA LYS A 257 25.17 32.54 10.47
C LYS A 257 24.57 33.86 9.94
N LYS A 258 24.96 35.00 10.52
CA LYS A 258 24.50 36.36 10.18
C LYS A 258 25.50 37.17 9.33
N ALA A 259 26.66 36.59 9.04
CA ALA A 259 27.70 37.12 8.15
C ALA A 259 27.77 36.23 6.91
#